data_AF-A0A7H4N4X7-F1
#
_entry.id   AF-A0A7H4N4X7-F1
#
_cell.length_a   1.000
_cell.length_b   1.000
_cell.length_c   1.000
_cell.angle_alpha   90.00
_cell.angle_beta   90.00
_cell.angle_gamma   90.00
#
_symmetry.space_group_name_H-M   'P 1'
#
loop_
_entity.id
_entity.type
_entity.pdbx_description
1 polymer ?
#
loop_
_entity_poly.entity_id
_entity_poly.type
_entity_poly.pdbx_seq_one_letter_code
_entity_poly.pdbx_strand_id
1 'polypeptide(L)'
;MSQYHTFTASDAVAYAQQFGGIDNPSELVSAQEVGDGNLNLVFKIFDIRGVSRIIVKQALPYVRCVGESWPLTLDRARLEAQTLVAHYQHCPQHTVRIVHFDPELAVMVMEDLSDHRIWRGELINNVYYPQAASQLGEYLAQTLFHTSDFYLPPHEKKAQVAQFINPEMCEITEDLFFNDPYQVHERNSYPAALEADVAALRDDAQLKLAVAALKHRFFSHAEALLHGDIHSGSIFVAEGSFKAIDAEFGFFGPDWLRYRHRHRQPAAQLLRSAGASGHSRCRRRSRTAPQRYPAVLDHLCRAFSGAGGGENPATPRWPGPAMPPRS
;
A
#
# COMPACT_ATOMS: atom_id res chain seq x y z
N MET A 1 24.15 -23.70 -4.23
CA MET A 1 22.91 -24.47 -4.38
C MET A 1 21.81 -23.63 -3.79
N SER A 2 20.67 -23.45 -4.48
CA SER A 2 19.55 -22.68 -3.94
C SER A 2 19.09 -23.35 -2.63
N GLN A 3 19.17 -22.63 -1.50
CA GLN A 3 18.67 -23.10 -0.19
C GLN A 3 17.14 -23.04 -0.10
N TYR A 4 16.48 -22.44 -1.08
CA TYR A 4 15.04 -22.24 -1.09
C TYR A 4 14.28 -23.56 -1.01
N HIS A 5 13.36 -23.62 -0.07
CA HIS A 5 12.34 -24.67 0.05
C HIS A 5 11.07 -24.05 0.63
N THR A 6 9.92 -24.60 0.24
CA THR A 6 8.63 -24.17 0.77
C THR A 6 8.46 -24.65 2.21
N PHE A 7 8.13 -23.74 3.11
CA PHE A 7 7.97 -24.04 4.53
C PHE A 7 6.70 -24.85 4.78
N THR A 8 6.83 -25.87 5.62
CA THR A 8 5.73 -26.48 6.35
C THR A 8 5.42 -25.70 7.63
N ALA A 9 4.33 -26.04 8.31
CA ALA A 9 4.03 -25.49 9.64
C ALA A 9 5.18 -25.76 10.64
N SER A 10 5.83 -26.92 10.56
CA SER A 10 6.97 -27.27 11.42
C SER A 10 8.20 -26.40 11.12
N ASP A 11 8.48 -26.14 9.84
CA ASP A 11 9.59 -25.27 9.43
C ASP A 11 9.34 -23.84 9.92
N ALA A 12 8.11 -23.34 9.80
CA ALA A 12 7.73 -22.01 10.28
C ALA A 12 7.91 -21.86 11.81
N VAL A 13 7.59 -22.89 12.60
CA VAL A 13 7.86 -22.89 14.05
C VAL A 13 9.36 -22.84 14.31
N ALA A 14 10.14 -23.74 13.70
CA ALA A 14 11.59 -23.79 13.90
C ALA A 14 12.27 -22.47 13.51
N TYR A 15 11.82 -21.86 12.40
CA TYR A 15 12.32 -20.59 11.94
C TYR A 15 11.98 -19.44 12.89
N ALA A 16 10.74 -19.39 13.40
CA ALA A 16 10.34 -18.41 14.39
C ALA A 16 11.05 -18.59 15.74
N GLN A 17 11.40 -19.82 16.12
CA GLN A 17 12.21 -20.07 17.32
C GLN A 17 13.61 -19.46 17.19
N GLN A 18 14.18 -19.48 15.98
CA GLN A 18 15.51 -18.95 15.73
C GLN A 18 15.53 -17.43 15.53
N PHE A 19 14.56 -16.90 14.78
CA PHE A 19 14.58 -15.51 14.29
C PHE A 19 13.44 -14.64 14.81
N GLY A 20 12.59 -15.18 15.70
CA GLY A 20 11.40 -14.50 16.20
C GLY A 20 11.66 -13.33 17.15
N GLY A 21 12.87 -13.21 17.71
CA GLY A 21 13.18 -12.17 18.68
C GLY A 21 12.30 -12.21 19.93
N ILE A 22 11.86 -13.42 20.34
CA ILE A 22 11.05 -13.67 21.54
C ILE A 22 11.97 -14.20 22.65
N ASP A 23 11.77 -13.77 23.89
CA ASP A 23 12.65 -14.09 25.03
C ASP A 23 12.73 -15.61 25.33
N ASN A 24 11.61 -16.32 25.18
CA ASN A 24 11.52 -17.78 25.37
C ASN A 24 11.09 -18.48 24.08
N PRO A 25 11.96 -18.65 23.08
CA PRO A 25 11.57 -19.19 21.79
C PRO A 25 11.03 -20.62 21.88
N SER A 26 11.50 -21.43 22.84
CA SER A 26 10.99 -22.80 23.07
C SER A 26 9.51 -22.87 23.44
N GLU A 27 8.88 -21.75 23.81
CA GLU A 27 7.43 -21.69 24.04
C GLU A 27 6.64 -21.71 22.73
N LEU A 28 7.25 -21.39 21.58
CA LEU A 28 6.61 -21.49 20.27
C LEU A 28 6.52 -22.96 19.87
N VAL A 29 5.31 -23.50 19.77
CA VAL A 29 5.11 -24.96 19.65
C VAL A 29 4.27 -25.38 18.45
N SER A 30 3.50 -24.47 17.86
CA SER A 30 2.67 -24.81 16.71
C SER A 30 2.51 -23.63 15.76
N ALA A 31 2.19 -23.94 14.52
CA ALA A 31 1.86 -22.95 13.51
C ALA A 31 0.55 -23.30 12.81
N GLN A 32 -0.18 -22.26 12.40
CA GLN A 32 -1.36 -22.36 11.55
C GLN A 32 -1.14 -21.49 10.31
N GLU A 33 -1.28 -22.08 9.13
CA GLU A 33 -1.33 -21.31 7.88
C GLU A 33 -2.71 -20.63 7.79
N VAL A 34 -2.71 -19.31 7.58
CA VAL A 34 -3.92 -18.46 7.60
C VAL A 34 -4.00 -17.52 6.40
N GLY A 35 -3.13 -17.68 5.40
CA GLY A 35 -3.11 -16.82 4.23
C GLY A 35 -4.41 -16.97 3.43
N ASP A 36 -5.24 -15.94 3.49
CA ASP A 36 -6.36 -15.68 2.57
C ASP A 36 -5.90 -14.90 1.31
N GLY A 37 -4.63 -14.50 1.30
CA GLY A 37 -3.99 -13.74 0.22
C GLY A 37 -3.65 -14.55 -1.02
N ASN A 38 -3.56 -13.86 -2.15
CA ASN A 38 -3.40 -14.43 -3.48
C ASN A 38 -1.99 -14.95 -3.80
N LEU A 39 -0.97 -14.61 -2.99
CA LEU A 39 0.44 -14.66 -3.41
C LEU A 39 1.38 -15.43 -2.47
N ASN A 40 1.14 -15.43 -1.17
CA ASN A 40 2.15 -15.82 -0.17
C ASN A 40 1.59 -16.83 0.85
N LEU A 41 2.47 -17.58 1.51
CA LEU A 41 2.14 -18.38 2.70
C LEU A 41 2.28 -17.51 3.94
N VAL A 42 1.29 -17.56 4.83
CA VAL A 42 1.30 -16.78 6.08
C VAL A 42 1.01 -17.72 7.25
N PHE A 43 1.98 -17.90 8.12
CA PHE A 43 1.89 -18.74 9.30
C PHE A 43 1.77 -17.90 10.56
N LYS A 44 0.71 -18.12 11.33
CA LYS A 44 0.62 -17.71 12.73
C LYS A 44 1.36 -18.70 13.59
N ILE A 45 2.26 -18.22 14.44
CA ILE A 45 3.02 -19.05 15.36
C ILE A 45 2.48 -18.88 16.78
N PHE A 46 2.09 -19.99 17.39
CA PHE A 46 1.43 -20.01 18.70
C PHE A 46 2.38 -20.48 19.79
N ASP A 47 2.25 -19.85 20.97
CA ASP A 47 2.93 -20.31 22.18
C ASP A 47 2.21 -21.52 22.81
N ILE A 48 2.81 -22.10 23.86
CA ILE A 48 2.25 -23.21 24.64
C ILE A 48 0.87 -22.94 25.25
N ARG A 49 0.43 -21.68 25.33
CA ARG A 49 -0.90 -21.28 25.82
C ARG A 49 -1.90 -21.10 24.67
N GLY A 50 -1.49 -21.35 23.43
CA GLY A 50 -2.33 -21.18 22.24
C GLY A 50 -2.50 -19.71 21.83
N VAL A 51 -1.61 -18.81 22.25
CA VAL A 51 -1.65 -17.39 21.86
C VAL A 51 -0.72 -17.17 20.67
N SER A 52 -1.23 -16.55 19.60
CA SER A 52 -0.40 -16.14 18.46
C SER A 52 0.60 -15.08 18.91
N ARG A 53 1.89 -15.30 18.66
CA ARG A 53 2.96 -14.39 19.11
C ARG A 53 3.63 -13.66 17.96
N ILE A 54 3.76 -14.32 16.82
CA ILE A 54 4.51 -13.80 15.68
C ILE A 54 4.02 -14.43 14.38
N ILE A 55 4.29 -13.74 13.27
CA ILE A 55 3.94 -14.19 11.92
C ILE A 55 5.20 -14.55 11.16
N VAL A 56 5.15 -15.66 10.43
CA VAL A 56 6.14 -16.02 9.41
C VAL A 56 5.46 -15.97 8.05
N LYS A 57 5.94 -15.11 7.15
CA LYS A 57 5.44 -14.98 5.78
C LYS A 57 6.50 -15.45 4.80
N GLN A 58 6.13 -16.32 3.87
CA GLN A 58 7.01 -16.79 2.80
C GLN A 58 6.43 -16.50 1.42
N ALA A 59 7.25 -15.97 0.52
CA ALA A 59 6.91 -15.87 -0.89
C ALA A 59 7.10 -17.20 -1.62
N LEU A 60 6.14 -17.53 -2.48
CA LEU A 60 6.21 -18.66 -3.41
C LEU A 60 6.74 -18.20 -4.78
N PRO A 61 7.41 -19.05 -5.58
CA PRO A 61 7.95 -18.67 -6.88
C PRO A 61 6.86 -18.56 -7.98
N TYR A 62 5.59 -18.48 -7.59
CA TYR A 62 4.41 -18.37 -8.45
C TYR A 62 3.26 -17.68 -7.71
N VAL A 63 2.25 -17.24 -8.46
CA VAL A 63 1.01 -16.66 -7.92
C VAL A 63 0.15 -17.77 -7.30
N ARG A 64 -0.02 -17.77 -5.97
CA ARG A 64 -0.72 -18.85 -5.23
C ARG A 64 -2.15 -19.12 -5.73
N CYS A 65 -2.92 -18.09 -6.08
CA CYS A 65 -4.31 -18.27 -6.52
C CYS A 65 -4.46 -18.86 -7.93
N VAL A 66 -3.40 -18.81 -8.75
CA VAL A 66 -3.38 -19.35 -10.12
C VAL A 66 -2.60 -20.67 -10.18
N GLY A 67 -1.54 -20.79 -9.38
CA GLY A 67 -0.63 -21.93 -9.34
C GLY A 67 0.63 -21.69 -10.17
N GLU A 68 1.41 -22.76 -10.37
CA GLU A 68 2.73 -22.73 -11.02
C GLU A 68 2.72 -22.23 -12.47
N SER A 69 1.54 -22.16 -13.10
CA SER A 69 1.37 -21.62 -14.45
C SER A 69 1.62 -20.11 -14.55
N TRP A 70 1.68 -19.40 -13.42
CA TRP A 70 2.05 -17.98 -13.36
C TRP A 70 3.25 -17.78 -12.43
N PRO A 71 4.48 -17.91 -12.95
CA PRO A 71 5.71 -17.66 -12.20
C PRO A 71 5.78 -16.21 -11.70
N LEU A 72 6.33 -16.02 -10.51
CA LEU A 72 6.52 -14.70 -9.92
C LEU A 72 7.80 -14.66 -9.08
N THR A 73 8.61 -13.62 -9.27
CA THR A 73 9.90 -13.50 -8.57
C THR A 73 9.77 -13.53 -7.05
N LEU A 74 10.70 -14.24 -6.42
CA LEU A 74 10.88 -14.24 -4.96
C LEU A 74 11.45 -12.91 -4.44
N ASP A 75 12.05 -12.08 -5.30
CA ASP A 75 12.63 -10.80 -4.92
C ASP A 75 11.59 -9.81 -4.37
N ARG A 76 10.31 -10.02 -4.68
CA ARG A 76 9.20 -9.25 -4.09
C ARG A 76 9.17 -9.35 -2.56
N ALA A 77 9.62 -10.46 -1.96
CA ALA A 77 9.71 -10.58 -0.50
C ALA A 77 10.78 -9.65 0.08
N ARG A 78 11.90 -9.46 -0.63
CA ARG A 78 12.92 -8.46 -0.27
C ARG A 78 12.35 -7.06 -0.35
N LEU A 79 11.63 -6.76 -1.43
CA LEU A 79 11.04 -5.44 -1.66
C LEU A 79 9.97 -5.12 -0.62
N GLU A 80 9.11 -6.08 -0.28
CA GLU A 80 8.15 -5.95 0.83
C GLU A 80 8.86 -5.66 2.15
N ALA A 81 9.81 -6.52 2.55
CA ALA A 81 10.51 -6.38 3.82
C ALA A 81 11.24 -5.03 3.91
N GLN A 82 11.95 -4.63 2.86
CA GLN A 82 12.70 -3.36 2.83
C GLN A 82 11.77 -2.15 2.81
N THR A 83 10.64 -2.22 2.10
CA THR A 83 9.65 -1.12 2.05
C THR A 83 9.00 -0.94 3.43
N LEU A 84 8.59 -2.04 4.06
CA LEU A 84 8.01 -2.01 5.40
C LEU A 84 9.01 -1.51 6.45
N VAL A 85 10.28 -1.94 6.38
CA VAL A 85 11.34 -1.42 7.26
C VAL A 85 11.55 0.08 7.05
N ALA A 86 11.64 0.56 5.81
CA ALA A 86 11.79 1.98 5.52
C ALA A 86 10.58 2.80 6.01
N HIS A 87 9.36 2.29 5.79
CA HIS A 87 8.15 2.95 6.28
C HIS A 87 8.07 2.95 7.82
N TYR A 88 8.49 1.86 8.46
CA TYR A 88 8.51 1.73 9.92
C TYR A 88 9.47 2.72 10.58
N GLN A 89 10.58 3.09 9.93
CA GLN A 89 11.51 4.12 10.44
C GLN A 89 10.83 5.49 10.64
N HIS A 90 9.84 5.81 9.80
CA HIS A 90 9.18 7.12 9.81
C HIS A 90 7.78 7.10 10.43
N CYS A 91 7.12 5.94 10.45
CA CYS A 91 5.76 5.80 10.97
C CYS A 91 5.51 4.43 11.63
N PRO A 92 6.24 4.10 12.71
CA PRO A 92 6.17 2.77 13.35
C PRO A 92 4.78 2.45 13.93
N GLN A 93 4.01 3.48 14.26
CA GLN A 93 2.65 3.34 14.77
C GLN A 93 1.65 2.81 13.72
N HIS A 94 1.88 3.08 12.43
CA HIS A 94 0.88 2.83 11.36
C HIS A 94 1.30 1.77 10.34
N THR A 95 2.40 1.04 10.59
CA THR A 95 2.81 -0.09 9.74
C THR A 95 3.38 -1.23 10.57
N VAL A 96 3.41 -2.41 9.97
CA VAL A 96 3.86 -3.64 10.61
C VAL A 96 5.36 -3.63 10.84
N ARG A 97 5.79 -4.08 12.03
CA ARG A 97 7.21 -4.29 12.34
C ARG A 97 7.73 -5.58 11.72
N ILE A 98 8.75 -5.47 10.86
CA ILE A 98 9.57 -6.60 10.42
C ILE A 98 10.62 -6.89 11.49
N VAL A 99 10.67 -8.14 11.96
CA VAL A 99 11.64 -8.63 12.95
C VAL A 99 12.86 -9.21 12.26
N HIS A 100 12.64 -9.99 11.20
CA HIS A 100 13.71 -10.63 10.44
C HIS A 100 13.30 -10.82 8.98
N PHE A 101 14.27 -10.82 8.07
CA PHE A 101 14.08 -11.17 6.67
C PHE A 101 15.29 -11.93 6.15
N ASP A 102 15.04 -13.00 5.40
CA ASP A 102 16.03 -13.83 4.73
C ASP A 102 15.73 -13.89 3.23
N PRO A 103 16.62 -13.31 2.39
CA PRO A 103 16.45 -13.29 0.95
C PRO A 103 16.64 -14.66 0.29
N GLU A 104 17.39 -15.59 0.89
CA GLU A 104 17.65 -16.91 0.29
C GLU A 104 16.43 -17.82 0.39
N LEU A 105 15.66 -17.69 1.48
CA LEU A 105 14.42 -18.43 1.72
C LEU A 105 13.15 -17.65 1.33
N ALA A 106 13.31 -16.36 0.98
CA ALA A 106 12.22 -15.42 0.73
C ALA A 106 11.19 -15.40 1.89
N VAL A 107 11.72 -15.44 3.11
CA VAL A 107 10.94 -15.50 4.35
C VAL A 107 11.15 -14.24 5.16
N MET A 108 10.07 -13.72 5.74
CA MET A 108 10.13 -12.69 6.76
C MET A 108 9.37 -13.10 8.01
N VAL A 109 9.86 -12.60 9.13
CA VAL A 109 9.22 -12.70 10.44
C VAL A 109 8.73 -11.30 10.81
N MET A 110 7.46 -11.18 11.21
CA MET A 110 6.83 -9.88 11.49
C MET A 110 5.90 -9.96 12.71
N GLU A 111 5.59 -8.79 13.28
CA GLU A 111 4.67 -8.71 14.43
C GLU A 111 3.29 -9.33 14.12
N ASP A 112 2.68 -9.92 15.14
CA ASP A 112 1.32 -10.45 15.06
C ASP A 112 0.29 -9.33 15.25
N LEU A 113 -0.69 -9.28 14.34
CA LEU A 113 -1.80 -8.33 14.35
C LEU A 113 -3.15 -9.07 14.50
N SER A 114 -3.18 -10.20 15.22
CA SER A 114 -4.40 -11.01 15.39
C SER A 114 -5.54 -10.31 16.13
N ASP A 115 -5.22 -9.25 16.87
CA ASP A 115 -6.16 -8.35 17.54
C ASP A 115 -6.78 -7.31 16.58
N HIS A 116 -6.29 -7.23 15.34
CA HIS A 116 -6.84 -6.37 14.29
C HIS A 116 -7.72 -7.16 13.30
N ARG A 117 -8.49 -6.41 12.51
CA ARG A 117 -9.33 -6.93 11.40
C ARG A 117 -8.92 -6.30 10.08
N ILE A 118 -9.02 -7.03 8.98
CA ILE A 118 -8.81 -6.46 7.65
C ILE A 118 -9.91 -5.42 7.37
N TRP A 119 -9.50 -4.18 7.07
CA TRP A 119 -10.40 -3.04 6.98
C TRP A 119 -11.49 -3.24 5.93
N ARG A 120 -11.18 -3.90 4.80
CA ARG A 120 -12.16 -4.26 3.77
C ARG A 120 -13.34 -5.05 4.34
N GLY A 121 -13.07 -6.05 5.18
CA GLY A 121 -14.11 -6.89 5.79
C GLY A 121 -15.00 -6.07 6.73
N GLU A 122 -14.39 -5.25 7.59
CA GLU A 122 -15.12 -4.35 8.49
C GLU A 122 -16.02 -3.37 7.74
N LEU A 123 -15.51 -2.79 6.64
CA LEU A 123 -16.27 -1.88 5.79
C LEU A 123 -17.47 -2.55 5.11
N ILE A 124 -17.34 -3.82 4.69
CA ILE A 124 -18.45 -4.63 4.16
C ILE A 124 -19.49 -4.89 5.25
N ASN A 125 -19.04 -5.14 6.48
CA ASN A 125 -19.90 -5.36 7.64
C ASN A 125 -20.49 -4.07 8.24
N ASN A 126 -20.26 -2.91 7.61
CA ASN A 126 -20.67 -1.58 8.11
C ASN A 126 -20.10 -1.25 9.50
N VAL A 127 -18.93 -1.78 9.84
CA VAL A 127 -18.16 -1.39 11.02
C VAL A 127 -17.19 -0.27 10.61
N TYR A 128 -17.23 0.82 11.37
CA TYR A 128 -16.50 2.04 11.04
C TYR A 128 -15.47 2.35 12.11
N TYR A 129 -14.27 2.72 11.65
CA TYR A 129 -13.15 3.17 12.47
C TYR A 129 -12.88 4.64 12.10
N PRO A 130 -13.47 5.62 12.83
CA PRO A 130 -13.40 7.05 12.47
C PRO A 130 -11.96 7.58 12.30
N GLN A 131 -11.01 7.02 13.04
CA GLN A 131 -9.58 7.33 13.05
C GLN A 131 -8.82 6.80 11.83
N ALA A 132 -9.30 5.77 11.16
CA ALA A 132 -8.53 5.06 10.13
C ALA A 132 -8.15 5.97 8.95
N ALA A 133 -9.04 6.88 8.55
CA ALA A 133 -8.76 7.82 7.47
C ALA A 133 -7.66 8.84 7.83
N SER A 134 -7.67 9.36 9.06
CA SER A 134 -6.62 10.27 9.54
C SER A 134 -5.29 9.55 9.71
N GLN A 135 -5.30 8.31 10.21
CA GLN A 135 -4.09 7.50 10.40
C GLN A 135 -3.47 7.10 9.06
N LEU A 136 -4.28 6.75 8.05
CA LEU A 136 -3.80 6.56 6.68
C LEU A 136 -3.18 7.86 6.13
N GLY A 137 -3.80 9.00 6.37
CA GLY A 137 -3.27 10.30 5.97
C GLY A 137 -1.91 10.61 6.60
N GLU A 138 -1.77 10.35 7.90
CA GLU A 138 -0.50 10.48 8.63
C GLU A 138 0.55 9.51 8.09
N TYR A 139 0.21 8.23 7.91
CA TYR A 139 1.10 7.22 7.33
C TYR A 139 1.65 7.65 5.97
N LEU A 140 0.78 8.06 5.04
CA LEU A 140 1.19 8.52 3.72
C LEU A 140 2.04 9.79 3.80
N ALA A 141 1.66 10.76 4.64
CA ALA A 141 2.44 11.97 4.80
C ALA A 141 3.86 11.68 5.32
N GLN A 142 3.98 10.84 6.35
CA GLN A 142 5.28 10.49 6.94
C GLN A 142 6.16 9.71 5.96
N THR A 143 5.62 8.64 5.37
CA THR A 143 6.39 7.74 4.49
C THR A 143 6.79 8.43 3.19
N LEU A 144 5.87 9.12 2.52
CA LEU A 144 6.15 9.75 1.23
C LEU A 144 7.06 10.98 1.37
N PHE A 145 6.90 11.79 2.42
CA PHE A 145 7.76 12.95 2.62
C PHE A 145 9.20 12.54 2.93
N HIS A 146 9.40 11.63 3.88
CA HIS A 146 10.74 11.24 4.33
C HIS A 146 11.52 10.39 3.33
N THR A 147 10.84 9.84 2.32
CA THR A 147 11.49 9.10 1.23
C THR A 147 11.59 9.92 -0.07
N SER A 148 11.21 11.20 -0.04
CA SER A 148 11.26 12.10 -1.19
C SER A 148 12.55 12.92 -1.26
N ASP A 149 12.75 13.58 -2.41
CA ASP A 149 13.83 14.56 -2.60
C ASP A 149 13.76 15.79 -1.66
N PHE A 150 12.67 15.96 -0.87
CA PHE A 150 12.58 17.03 0.14
C PHE A 150 13.30 16.71 1.45
N TYR A 151 13.51 15.43 1.72
CA TYR A 151 14.13 14.95 2.95
C TYR A 151 15.47 14.26 2.67
N LEU A 152 15.51 13.38 1.67
CA LEU A 152 16.70 12.59 1.36
C LEU A 152 17.74 13.37 0.54
N PRO A 153 19.03 13.28 0.89
CA PRO A 153 20.11 13.75 0.03
C PRO A 153 20.05 13.10 -1.37
N PRO A 154 20.32 13.85 -2.46
CA PRO A 154 20.14 13.34 -3.83
C PRO A 154 20.95 12.10 -4.21
N HIS A 155 22.07 11.83 -3.54
CA HIS A 155 22.87 10.62 -3.76
C HIS A 155 22.24 9.40 -3.08
N GLU A 156 21.81 9.56 -1.83
CA GLU A 156 21.11 8.52 -1.08
C GLU A 156 19.80 8.14 -1.76
N LYS A 157 19.02 9.14 -2.19
CA LYS A 157 17.78 8.91 -2.92
C LYS A 157 18.01 8.12 -4.21
N LYS A 158 19.04 8.45 -5.01
CA LYS A 158 19.35 7.69 -6.24
C LYS A 158 19.78 6.25 -5.95
N ALA A 159 20.54 6.03 -4.87
CA ALA A 159 20.89 4.68 -4.45
C ALA A 159 19.65 3.88 -4.03
N GLN A 160 18.72 4.50 -3.28
CA GLN A 160 17.46 3.86 -2.93
C GLN A 160 16.59 3.58 -4.17
N VAL A 161 16.50 4.50 -5.13
CA VAL A 161 15.79 4.24 -6.40
C VAL A 161 16.33 2.97 -7.07
N ALA A 162 17.65 2.79 -7.13
CA ALA A 162 18.24 1.58 -7.69
C ALA A 162 17.93 0.31 -6.88
N GLN A 163 17.92 0.41 -5.55
CA GLN A 163 17.62 -0.70 -4.64
C GLN A 163 16.17 -1.19 -4.72
N PHE A 164 15.23 -0.28 -4.98
CA PHE A 164 13.79 -0.54 -5.01
C PHE A 164 13.23 -0.63 -6.44
N ILE A 165 14.08 -0.97 -7.42
CA ILE A 165 13.61 -1.35 -8.76
C ILE A 165 12.79 -2.64 -8.64
N ASN A 166 11.53 -2.59 -9.11
CA ASN A 166 10.54 -3.67 -8.93
C ASN A 166 9.77 -3.97 -10.23
N PRO A 167 10.45 -4.41 -11.31
CA PRO A 167 9.87 -4.43 -12.65
C PRO A 167 8.67 -5.37 -12.77
N GLU A 168 8.75 -6.58 -12.20
CA GLU A 168 7.67 -7.58 -12.31
C GLU A 168 6.39 -7.15 -11.60
N MET A 169 6.49 -6.55 -10.40
CA MET A 169 5.32 -6.06 -9.68
C MET A 169 4.78 -4.76 -10.29
N CYS A 170 5.66 -3.90 -10.81
CA CYS A 170 5.25 -2.73 -11.59
C CYS A 170 4.48 -3.17 -12.84
N GLU A 171 4.97 -4.14 -13.63
CA GLU A 171 4.30 -4.65 -14.84
C GLU A 171 2.86 -5.09 -14.57
N ILE A 172 2.61 -5.80 -13.47
CA ILE A 172 1.25 -6.18 -13.04
C ILE A 172 0.36 -4.93 -12.90
N THR A 173 0.86 -3.88 -12.26
CA THR A 173 0.11 -2.61 -12.11
C THR A 173 -0.10 -1.94 -13.47
N GLU A 174 0.92 -1.95 -14.31
CA GLU A 174 0.94 -1.32 -15.63
C GLU A 174 -0.07 -1.92 -16.60
N ASP A 175 -0.28 -3.23 -16.52
CA ASP A 175 -1.27 -3.96 -17.28
C ASP A 175 -2.67 -3.76 -16.69
N LEU A 176 -2.86 -4.12 -15.42
CA LEU A 176 -4.19 -4.24 -14.82
C LEU A 176 -4.87 -2.89 -14.55
N PHE A 177 -4.10 -1.81 -14.33
CA PHE A 177 -4.65 -0.48 -14.04
C PHE A 177 -4.66 0.44 -15.25
N PHE A 178 -3.68 0.30 -16.15
CA PHE A 178 -3.45 1.28 -17.22
C PHE A 178 -3.63 0.72 -18.63
N ASN A 179 -3.76 -0.59 -18.82
CA ASN A 179 -3.88 -1.20 -20.14
C ASN A 179 -5.19 -1.97 -20.31
N ASP A 180 -5.33 -3.07 -19.58
CA ASP A 180 -6.37 -4.09 -19.80
C ASP A 180 -7.79 -3.51 -19.79
N PRO A 181 -8.20 -2.66 -18.83
CA PRO A 181 -9.56 -2.13 -18.79
C PRO A 181 -9.98 -1.31 -20.02
N TYR A 182 -9.01 -0.80 -20.79
CA TYR A 182 -9.24 0.13 -21.91
C TYR A 182 -9.13 -0.55 -23.28
N GLN A 183 -9.03 -1.88 -23.31
CA GLN A 183 -8.98 -2.70 -24.52
C GLN A 183 -9.77 -4.00 -24.33
N VAL A 184 -9.93 -4.77 -25.41
CA VAL A 184 -10.44 -6.14 -25.30
C VAL A 184 -9.30 -7.01 -24.80
N HIS A 185 -9.39 -7.48 -23.55
CA HIS A 185 -8.36 -8.31 -22.93
C HIS A 185 -9.00 -9.49 -22.18
N GLU A 186 -8.37 -10.65 -22.22
CA GLU A 186 -8.88 -11.89 -21.61
C GLU A 186 -8.97 -11.83 -20.09
N ARG A 187 -8.14 -10.99 -19.45
CA ARG A 187 -8.15 -10.81 -17.98
C ARG A 187 -9.32 -9.96 -17.50
N ASN A 188 -9.99 -9.21 -18.39
CA ASN A 188 -11.14 -8.39 -17.99
C ASN A 188 -12.32 -9.29 -17.63
N SER A 189 -12.84 -9.13 -16.42
CA SER A 189 -13.98 -9.88 -15.92
C SER A 189 -15.01 -8.93 -15.33
N TYR A 190 -16.20 -8.92 -15.92
CA TYR A 190 -17.31 -8.07 -15.51
C TYR A 190 -18.65 -8.72 -15.92
N PRO A 191 -19.76 -8.40 -15.23
CA PRO A 191 -21.08 -8.90 -15.61
C PRO A 191 -21.48 -8.44 -17.01
N ALA A 192 -22.07 -9.33 -17.81
CA ALA A 192 -22.50 -9.03 -19.19
C ALA A 192 -23.46 -7.82 -19.28
N ALA A 193 -24.19 -7.52 -18.21
CA ALA A 193 -25.05 -6.34 -18.12
C ALA A 193 -24.29 -5.00 -18.22
N LEU A 194 -22.98 -4.98 -17.98
CA LEU A 194 -22.13 -3.79 -18.08
C LEU A 194 -21.43 -3.64 -19.44
N GLU A 195 -21.67 -4.55 -20.40
CA GLU A 195 -20.95 -4.54 -21.69
C GLU A 195 -21.06 -3.21 -22.43
N ALA A 196 -22.24 -2.56 -22.39
CA ALA A 196 -22.43 -1.25 -23.02
C ALA A 196 -21.57 -0.15 -22.35
N ASP A 197 -21.49 -0.16 -21.02
CA ASP A 197 -20.66 0.79 -20.25
C ASP A 197 -19.16 0.54 -20.50
N VAL A 198 -18.76 -0.73 -20.53
CA VAL A 198 -17.37 -1.13 -20.80
C VAL A 198 -16.98 -0.83 -22.26
N ALA A 199 -17.89 -0.98 -23.22
CA ALA A 199 -17.69 -0.54 -24.60
C ALA A 199 -17.51 0.98 -24.68
N ALA A 200 -18.37 1.75 -24.02
CA ALA A 200 -18.24 3.21 -23.96
C ALA A 200 -16.89 3.66 -23.35
N LEU A 201 -16.44 2.98 -22.29
CA LEU A 201 -15.13 3.22 -21.67
C LEU A 201 -13.98 2.92 -22.63
N ARG A 202 -14.06 1.80 -23.38
CA ARG A 202 -13.05 1.40 -24.38
C ARG A 202 -13.04 2.31 -25.60
N ASP A 203 -14.14 2.95 -25.95
CA ASP A 203 -14.19 3.84 -27.13
C ASP A 203 -13.89 5.31 -26.79
N ASP A 204 -13.76 5.66 -25.50
CA ASP A 204 -13.44 7.01 -25.06
C ASP A 204 -11.95 7.37 -25.27
N ALA A 205 -11.68 8.09 -26.35
CA ALA A 205 -10.34 8.58 -26.69
C ALA A 205 -9.76 9.57 -25.68
N GLN A 206 -10.59 10.39 -25.03
CA GLN A 206 -10.11 11.37 -24.04
C GLN A 206 -9.70 10.67 -22.74
N LEU A 207 -10.48 9.67 -22.33
CA LEU A 207 -10.12 8.80 -21.21
C LEU A 207 -8.80 8.08 -21.48
N LYS A 208 -8.65 7.45 -22.64
CA LYS A 208 -7.39 6.77 -23.01
C LYS A 208 -6.19 7.70 -22.99
N LEU A 209 -6.34 8.94 -23.46
CA LEU A 209 -5.27 9.93 -23.41
C LEU A 209 -4.90 10.28 -21.96
N ALA A 210 -5.89 10.48 -21.09
CA ALA A 210 -5.66 10.76 -19.67
C ALA A 210 -4.97 9.58 -18.96
N VAL A 211 -5.41 8.35 -19.24
CA VAL A 211 -4.82 7.12 -18.70
C VAL A 211 -3.39 6.94 -19.20
N ALA A 212 -3.12 7.18 -20.48
CA ALA A 212 -1.77 7.14 -21.04
C ALA A 212 -0.83 8.15 -20.37
N ALA A 213 -1.32 9.36 -20.06
CA ALA A 213 -0.55 10.35 -19.32
C ALA A 213 -0.25 9.90 -17.87
N LEU A 214 -1.21 9.27 -17.19
CA LEU A 214 -1.00 8.68 -15.87
C LEU A 214 0.00 7.51 -15.92
N LYS A 215 -0.10 6.63 -16.92
CA LYS A 215 0.83 5.52 -17.15
C LYS A 215 2.25 6.03 -17.40
N HIS A 216 2.41 7.02 -18.27
CA HIS A 216 3.71 7.64 -18.52
C HIS A 216 4.31 8.24 -17.25
N ARG A 217 3.48 8.85 -16.39
CA ARG A 217 3.96 9.35 -15.09
C ARG A 217 4.40 8.21 -14.17
N PHE A 218 3.61 7.14 -14.07
CA PHE A 218 3.97 5.94 -13.33
C PHE A 218 5.34 5.37 -13.76
N PHE A 219 5.62 5.33 -15.06
CA PHE A 219 6.92 4.88 -15.61
C PHE A 219 8.11 5.77 -15.26
N SER A 220 7.91 7.09 -15.22
CA SER A 220 9.02 8.04 -15.34
C SER A 220 9.31 8.86 -14.08
N HIS A 221 8.39 8.90 -13.12
CA HIS A 221 8.50 9.77 -11.96
C HIS A 221 8.82 8.98 -10.69
N ALA A 222 10.10 8.88 -10.37
CA ALA A 222 10.57 8.33 -9.09
C ALA A 222 10.56 9.43 -8.01
N GLU A 223 9.40 9.76 -7.44
CA GLU A 223 9.23 10.91 -6.52
C GLU A 223 9.40 10.53 -5.03
N ALA A 224 8.88 9.37 -4.60
CA ALA A 224 8.98 8.84 -3.25
C ALA A 224 8.88 7.31 -3.25
N LEU A 225 9.30 6.66 -2.15
CA LEU A 225 9.09 5.23 -1.98
C LEU A 225 7.61 4.98 -1.64
N LEU A 226 6.90 4.33 -2.56
CA LEU A 226 5.49 4.03 -2.41
C LEU A 226 5.31 2.66 -1.73
N HIS A 227 4.16 2.46 -1.09
CA HIS A 227 3.67 1.12 -0.73
C HIS A 227 3.36 0.26 -1.97
N GLY A 228 3.00 0.91 -3.09
CA GLY A 228 2.67 0.26 -4.36
C GLY A 228 1.23 -0.25 -4.46
N ASP A 229 0.66 -0.82 -3.40
CA ASP A 229 -0.72 -1.35 -3.39
C ASP A 229 -1.48 -1.08 -2.07
N ILE A 230 -1.67 0.21 -1.76
CA ILE A 230 -2.41 0.62 -0.56
C ILE A 230 -3.92 0.62 -0.80
N HIS A 231 -4.59 -0.45 -0.39
CA HIS A 231 -6.04 -0.57 -0.44
C HIS A 231 -6.61 -1.11 0.89
N SER A 232 -7.93 -1.09 1.09
CA SER A 232 -8.55 -1.54 2.35
C SER A 232 -8.30 -3.01 2.70
N GLY A 233 -7.83 -3.82 1.74
CA GLY A 233 -7.37 -5.19 2.00
C GLY A 233 -5.95 -5.29 2.57
N SER A 234 -5.12 -4.25 2.40
CA SER A 234 -3.71 -4.20 2.85
C SER A 234 -3.59 -3.42 4.16
N ILE A 235 -4.68 -3.31 4.89
CA ILE A 235 -4.82 -2.48 6.08
C ILE A 235 -5.54 -3.29 7.15
N PHE A 236 -4.86 -3.43 8.28
CA PHE A 236 -5.45 -3.89 9.53
C PHE A 236 -5.96 -2.70 10.35
N VAL A 237 -7.14 -2.85 10.96
CA VAL A 237 -7.77 -1.86 11.84
C VAL A 237 -8.20 -2.49 13.17
N ALA A 238 -8.07 -1.70 14.23
CA ALA A 238 -8.64 -1.96 15.55
C ALA A 238 -9.05 -0.63 16.21
N GLU A 239 -9.66 -0.69 17.39
CA GLU A 239 -10.01 0.54 18.12
C GLU A 239 -8.75 1.36 18.39
N GLY A 240 -8.72 2.60 17.91
CA GLY A 240 -7.55 3.49 17.99
C GLY A 240 -6.33 3.10 17.13
N SER A 241 -6.35 1.99 16.38
CA SER A 241 -5.15 1.48 15.69
C SER A 241 -5.38 1.18 14.20
N PHE A 242 -4.33 1.42 13.43
CA PHE A 242 -4.24 1.21 11.99
C PHE A 242 -2.86 0.64 11.67
N LYS A 243 -2.78 -0.37 10.81
CA LYS A 243 -1.50 -0.97 10.38
C LYS A 243 -1.53 -1.29 8.89
N ALA A 244 -0.71 -0.60 8.10
CA ALA A 244 -0.44 -0.96 6.72
C ALA A 244 0.51 -2.17 6.64
N ILE A 245 0.17 -3.12 5.77
CA ILE A 245 0.85 -4.39 5.54
C ILE A 245 0.98 -4.67 4.03
N ASP A 246 1.76 -5.67 3.65
CA ASP A 246 1.78 -6.20 2.28
C ASP A 246 2.30 -5.21 1.22
N ALA A 247 3.46 -4.61 1.49
CA ALA A 247 4.09 -3.63 0.61
C ALA A 247 4.98 -4.26 -0.49
N GLU A 248 4.60 -5.41 -1.04
CA GLU A 248 5.39 -6.14 -2.04
C GLU A 248 5.48 -5.43 -3.41
N PHE A 249 4.54 -4.52 -3.68
CA PHE A 249 4.59 -3.60 -4.82
C PHE A 249 5.45 -2.36 -4.55
N GLY A 250 6.19 -2.30 -3.45
CA GLY A 250 6.99 -1.15 -3.08
C GLY A 250 8.04 -0.79 -4.14
N PHE A 251 8.05 0.46 -4.57
CA PHE A 251 8.99 1.03 -5.54
C PHE A 251 9.02 2.56 -5.45
N PHE A 252 10.04 3.20 -6.04
CA PHE A 252 10.04 4.65 -6.19
C PHE A 252 9.13 5.09 -7.34
N GLY A 253 8.00 5.68 -7.01
CA GLY A 253 6.97 6.09 -7.96
C GLY A 253 6.45 7.50 -7.72
N PRO A 254 5.43 7.91 -8.49
CA PRO A 254 4.85 9.25 -8.36
C PRO A 254 4.05 9.40 -7.07
N ASP A 255 4.28 10.51 -6.36
CA ASP A 255 3.47 10.90 -5.22
C ASP A 255 2.15 11.51 -5.70
N TRP A 256 1.11 10.69 -5.70
CA TRP A 256 -0.24 11.08 -6.13
C TRP A 256 -0.89 12.13 -5.23
N LEU A 257 -0.45 12.32 -3.98
CA LEU A 257 -0.95 13.41 -3.13
C LEU A 257 -0.63 14.79 -3.74
N ARG A 258 0.51 14.91 -4.43
CA ARG A 258 0.84 16.13 -5.19
C ARG A 258 -0.06 16.35 -6.40
N TYR A 259 -0.57 15.30 -7.03
CA TYR A 259 -1.38 15.43 -8.24
C TYR A 259 -2.78 15.97 -7.96
N ARG A 260 -3.37 15.61 -6.81
CA ARG A 260 -4.71 16.05 -6.42
C ARG A 260 -4.81 17.57 -6.21
N HIS A 261 -3.70 18.25 -5.93
CA HIS A 261 -3.63 19.71 -5.84
C HIS A 261 -3.62 20.42 -7.20
N ARG A 262 -3.17 19.77 -8.29
CA ARG A 262 -3.18 20.35 -9.64
C ARG A 262 -4.42 19.97 -10.46
N HIS A 263 -5.01 18.80 -10.21
CA HIS A 263 -6.23 18.35 -10.88
C HIS A 263 -7.28 17.98 -9.83
N ARG A 264 -8.20 18.92 -9.54
CA ARG A 264 -9.39 18.65 -8.73
C ARG A 264 -10.32 17.69 -9.47
N GLN A 265 -10.14 16.38 -9.35
CA GLN A 265 -11.20 15.39 -9.54
C GLN A 265 -11.04 14.20 -8.57
N PRO A 266 -12.00 13.93 -7.67
CA PRO A 266 -11.95 12.80 -6.74
C PRO A 266 -12.54 11.52 -7.37
N ALA A 267 -11.72 10.69 -8.02
CA ALA A 267 -12.18 9.41 -8.58
C ALA A 267 -12.35 8.28 -7.52
N ALA A 268 -11.65 8.36 -6.38
CA ALA A 268 -11.64 7.26 -5.39
C ALA A 268 -12.93 7.14 -4.54
N GLN A 269 -13.96 7.96 -4.77
CA GLN A 269 -15.19 7.97 -3.97
C GLN A 269 -16.37 7.23 -4.63
N LEU A 270 -16.25 6.78 -5.89
CA LEU A 270 -17.40 6.30 -6.68
C LEU A 270 -17.70 4.80 -6.56
N LEU A 271 -16.77 3.95 -6.12
CA LEU A 271 -17.05 2.51 -5.99
C LEU A 271 -18.01 2.16 -4.82
N ARG A 272 -18.21 3.08 -3.87
CA ARG A 272 -19.12 2.85 -2.73
C ARG A 272 -20.60 3.11 -3.02
N SER A 273 -20.94 4.03 -3.91
CA SER A 273 -22.35 4.29 -4.24
C SER A 273 -22.99 3.18 -5.07
N ALA A 274 -22.19 2.42 -5.81
CA ALA A 274 -22.66 1.31 -6.64
C ALA A 274 -22.91 0.01 -5.83
N GLY A 275 -22.10 -0.28 -4.81
CA GLY A 275 -22.26 -1.49 -3.99
C GLY A 275 -23.43 -1.44 -2.99
N ALA A 276 -23.77 -0.26 -2.48
CA ALA A 276 -24.85 -0.09 -1.49
C ALA A 276 -26.27 -0.10 -2.11
N SER A 277 -26.38 0.05 -3.43
CA SER A 277 -27.67 0.17 -4.14
C SER A 277 -28.23 -1.17 -4.65
N GLY A 278 -27.50 -2.29 -4.50
CA GLY A 278 -27.94 -3.62 -4.92
C GLY A 278 -29.06 -4.25 -4.09
N HIS A 279 -29.48 -3.66 -2.97
CA HIS A 279 -30.45 -4.25 -2.03
C HIS A 279 -31.55 -3.27 -1.58
N SER A 280 -32.14 -2.49 -2.49
CA SER A 280 -33.37 -1.73 -2.14
C SER A 280 -34.29 -1.45 -3.34
N ARG A 281 -34.86 -2.51 -3.93
CA ARG A 281 -36.20 -2.41 -4.54
C ARG A 281 -37.25 -2.77 -3.49
N CYS A 282 -37.66 -1.81 -2.67
CA CYS A 282 -39.03 -1.80 -2.13
C CYS A 282 -39.49 -0.39 -1.72
N ARG A 283 -40.58 0.03 -2.35
CA ARG A 283 -41.48 1.18 -2.13
C ARG A 283 -41.49 1.79 -0.71
N ARG A 284 -41.31 3.12 -0.60
CA ARG A 284 -42.33 4.20 -0.40
C ARG A 284 -41.72 5.45 0.24
N ARG A 285 -42.32 6.60 -0.11
CA ARG A 285 -42.05 7.97 0.37
C ARG A 285 -42.07 8.09 1.90
N SER A 286 -41.07 8.76 2.47
CA SER A 286 -41.28 9.75 3.54
C SER A 286 -40.08 10.71 3.63
N ARG A 287 -40.41 11.97 3.93
CA ARG A 287 -39.51 13.12 4.03
C ARG A 287 -38.71 13.09 5.35
N THR A 288 -37.63 13.87 5.36
CA THR A 288 -36.83 14.40 6.48
C THR A 288 -35.93 13.44 7.29
N ALA A 289 -34.62 13.52 7.04
CA ALA A 289 -33.57 13.38 8.06
C ALA A 289 -32.32 14.21 7.64
N PRO A 290 -31.58 14.84 8.58
CA PRO A 290 -30.66 15.94 8.28
C PRO A 290 -29.25 15.47 7.91
N GLN A 291 -28.63 16.20 6.99
CA GLN A 291 -27.21 16.10 6.62
C GLN A 291 -26.30 16.28 7.85
N ARG A 292 -25.53 15.25 8.20
CA ARG A 292 -24.40 15.36 9.14
C ARG A 292 -23.13 14.78 8.52
N TYR A 293 -22.58 15.44 7.51
CA TYR A 293 -21.22 15.14 7.01
C TYR A 293 -20.55 16.39 6.41
N PRO A 294 -19.82 17.18 7.24
CA PRO A 294 -18.67 17.94 6.73
C PRO A 294 -17.36 17.72 7.50
N ALA A 295 -17.37 17.11 8.69
CA ALA A 295 -16.24 17.18 9.63
C ALA A 295 -14.97 16.40 9.20
N VAL A 296 -15.10 15.34 8.41
CA VAL A 296 -13.95 14.48 8.01
C VAL A 296 -13.11 15.13 6.90
N LEU A 297 -13.72 15.92 6.02
CA LEU A 297 -13.04 16.67 4.96
C LEU A 297 -12.31 17.91 5.52
N ASP A 298 -12.89 18.53 6.56
CA ASP A 298 -12.33 19.71 7.20
C ASP A 298 -11.04 19.39 7.97
N HIS A 299 -10.91 18.17 8.51
CA HIS A 299 -9.74 17.80 9.30
C HIS A 299 -8.48 17.60 8.45
N LEU A 300 -8.62 17.03 7.24
CA LEU A 300 -7.53 16.92 6.27
C LEU A 300 -7.10 18.32 5.77
N CYS A 301 -8.03 19.24 5.52
CA CYS A 301 -7.68 20.61 5.11
C CYS A 301 -6.99 21.42 6.22
N ARG A 302 -7.37 21.24 7.50
CA ARG A 302 -6.77 21.98 8.62
C ARG A 302 -5.37 21.49 8.99
N ALA A 303 -5.09 20.20 8.88
CA ALA A 303 -3.75 19.64 9.10
C ALA A 303 -2.71 20.25 8.13
N PHE A 304 -3.12 20.63 6.92
CA PHE A 304 -2.24 21.23 5.90
C PHE A 304 -2.29 22.77 5.81
N SER A 305 -3.13 23.44 6.60
CA SER A 305 -3.25 24.91 6.61
C SER A 305 -2.54 25.60 7.79
N GLY A 306 -1.88 24.83 8.67
CA GLY A 306 -1.30 25.32 9.93
C GLY A 306 0.10 25.97 9.85
N ALA A 307 0.71 26.06 8.66
CA ALA A 307 2.04 26.64 8.48
C ALA A 307 2.01 27.72 7.39
N GLY A 308 1.70 28.96 7.76
CA GLY A 308 1.79 30.09 6.83
C GLY A 308 0.86 31.26 7.14
N GLY A 309 0.90 31.78 8.37
CA GLY A 309 0.16 32.96 8.77
C GLY A 309 0.96 33.77 9.78
N GLY A 310 2.07 34.36 9.32
CA GLY A 310 2.94 35.20 10.13
C GLY A 310 3.62 36.24 9.24
N GLU A 311 3.40 37.49 9.61
CA GLU A 311 3.83 38.78 9.06
C GLU A 311 5.14 38.83 8.25
N ASN A 312 5.09 39.68 7.23
CA ASN A 312 6.14 40.03 6.27
C ASN A 312 7.21 40.95 6.90
N PRO A 313 8.51 40.58 6.93
CA PRO A 313 9.59 41.56 7.03
C PRO A 313 10.40 41.61 5.72
N ALA A 314 10.82 42.83 5.40
CA ALA A 314 11.53 43.25 4.20
C ALA A 314 12.59 42.27 3.64
N THR A 315 12.61 42.16 2.32
CA THR A 315 13.62 41.48 1.52
C THR A 315 15.02 42.10 1.67
N PRO A 316 16.05 41.34 2.09
CA PRO A 316 17.44 41.77 1.93
C PRO A 316 17.91 41.44 0.51
N ARG A 317 18.34 42.46 -0.25
CA ARG A 317 19.03 42.28 -1.53
C ARG A 317 20.43 41.72 -1.28
N TRP A 318 20.74 40.59 -1.91
CA TRP A 318 22.11 40.05 -1.98
C TRP A 318 22.81 40.54 -3.26
N PRO A 319 24.09 40.95 -3.20
CA PRO A 319 24.85 41.39 -4.36
C PRO A 319 25.24 40.21 -5.26
N GLY A 320 25.15 40.39 -6.58
CA GLY A 320 25.51 39.39 -7.58
C GLY A 320 27.01 39.10 -7.65
N PRO A 321 27.41 37.94 -8.21
CA PRO A 321 28.80 37.48 -8.20
C PRO A 321 29.69 38.30 -9.15
N ALA A 322 30.87 38.68 -8.67
CA ALA A 322 31.92 39.29 -9.45
C ALA A 322 32.60 38.25 -10.37
N MET A 323 32.70 38.56 -11.67
CA MET A 323 33.49 37.82 -12.65
C MET A 323 34.99 38.11 -12.46
N PRO A 324 35.89 37.12 -12.60
CA PRO A 324 37.33 37.37 -12.62
C PRO A 324 37.78 37.87 -14.01
N PRO A 325 38.92 38.59 -14.09
CA PRO A 325 39.40 39.17 -15.34
C PRO A 325 39.96 38.07 -16.27
N ARG A 326 39.65 38.19 -17.56
CA ARG A 326 40.28 37.41 -18.62
C ARG A 326 41.61 38.07 -18.99
N SER A 327 42.66 37.26 -19.08
CA SER A 327 43.91 37.56 -19.80
C SER A 327 43.68 37.60 -21.31
#